data_AF-A0A6J4KH81-F1
#
_entry.id   AF-A0A6J4KH81-F1
#
_cell.length_a   1.000
_cell.length_b   1.000
_cell.length_c   1.000
_cell.angle_alpha   90.00
_cell.angle_beta   90.00
_cell.angle_gamma   90.00
#
_symmetry.space_group_name_H-M   'P 1'
#
loop_
_entity.id
_entity.type
_entity.pdbx_description
1 polymer ?
#
loop_
_entity_poly.entity_id
_entity_poly.type
_entity_poly.pdbx_seq_one_letter_code
_entity_poly.pdbx_strand_id
1 'polypeptide(L)'
;MLGHAVRTVLGGPAKAQVETDLPPQVEVTVHTQPSSGATLVHLVNSSGHQDRSFHPAQPFFDHTLTVRLGRSATSVRSAALGKDLPIEQVDGGEKVHLPRLDLLDLLVIR
;
A
#
# COMPACT_ATOMS: atom_id res chain seq x y z
N MET A 1 21.59 -3.74 11.12
CA MET A 1 21.01 -2.53 10.53
C MET A 1 20.61 -2.89 9.10
N LEU A 2 19.49 -3.59 8.93
CA LEU A 2 19.02 -4.05 7.61
C LEU A 2 18.25 -2.89 6.97
N GLY A 3 18.76 -2.40 5.84
CA GLY A 3 18.16 -1.29 5.11
C GLY A 3 16.74 -1.63 4.67
N HIS A 4 15.78 -0.80 5.06
CA HIS A 4 14.42 -0.85 4.55
C HIS A 4 14.46 -0.59 3.04
N ALA A 5 13.92 -1.51 2.24
CA ALA A 5 13.78 -1.33 0.81
C ALA A 5 12.64 -0.34 0.55
N VAL A 6 12.96 0.96 0.46
CA VAL A 6 12.02 1.99 0.03
C VAL A 6 11.71 1.76 -1.45
N ARG A 7 10.50 1.30 -1.77
CA ARG A 7 10.06 1.08 -3.15
C ARG A 7 9.12 2.18 -3.60
N THR A 8 9.62 3.16 -4.33
CA THR A 8 8.79 4.20 -4.97
C THR A 8 8.08 3.63 -6.20
N VAL A 9 6.75 3.55 -6.15
CA VAL A 9 5.90 3.19 -7.30
C VAL A 9 5.26 4.45 -7.89
N LEU A 10 5.28 4.58 -9.22
CA LEU A 10 5.06 5.84 -9.95
C LEU A 10 3.88 5.73 -10.95
N GLY A 11 2.66 6.16 -10.57
CA GLY A 11 1.45 6.04 -11.41
C GLY A 11 1.03 7.32 -12.18
N GLY A 12 1.19 7.38 -13.51
CA GLY A 12 0.57 8.40 -14.41
C GLY A 12 0.90 9.91 -14.18
N PRO A 13 0.56 10.85 -15.08
CA PRO A 13 1.19 12.19 -15.12
C PRO A 13 1.02 13.15 -13.91
N ALA A 14 0.30 12.75 -12.85
CA ALA A 14 0.37 13.32 -11.50
C ALA A 14 0.66 12.17 -10.51
N LYS A 15 1.92 11.75 -10.43
CA LYS A 15 2.31 10.45 -9.86
C LYS A 15 2.17 10.41 -8.36
N ALA A 16 1.10 9.78 -7.87
CA ALA A 16 1.09 9.27 -6.51
C ALA A 16 2.33 8.38 -6.31
N GLN A 17 3.05 8.62 -5.21
CA GLN A 17 4.19 7.80 -4.78
C GLN A 17 3.81 7.05 -3.52
N VAL A 18 4.28 5.82 -3.40
CA VAL A 18 4.17 5.01 -2.19
C VAL A 18 5.57 4.63 -1.74
N GLU A 19 5.85 4.79 -0.47
CA GLU A 19 7.00 4.21 0.23
C GLU A 19 6.46 3.26 1.31
N THR A 20 7.17 2.17 1.59
CA THR A 20 6.69 1.18 2.54
C THR A 20 7.85 0.35 3.11
N ASP A 21 7.63 -0.21 4.29
CA ASP A 21 8.49 -1.22 4.93
C ASP A 21 8.03 -2.66 4.65
N LEU A 22 7.03 -2.86 3.79
CA LEU A 22 6.55 -4.18 3.39
C LEU A 22 7.67 -5.02 2.74
N PRO A 23 7.70 -6.35 2.97
CA PRO A 23 8.72 -7.21 2.40
C PRO A 23 8.72 -7.22 0.86
N PRO A 24 9.85 -7.54 0.21
CA PRO A 24 9.95 -7.59 -1.26
C PRO A 24 8.98 -8.57 -1.95
N GLN A 25 8.43 -9.53 -1.18
CA GLN A 25 7.39 -10.46 -1.63
C GLN A 25 6.03 -9.79 -1.84
N VAL A 26 5.87 -8.54 -1.39
CA VAL A 26 4.65 -7.75 -1.61
C VAL A 26 4.81 -6.90 -2.87
N GLU A 27 3.94 -7.16 -3.84
CA GLU A 27 3.78 -6.26 -4.97
C GLU A 27 2.91 -5.08 -4.59
N VAL A 28 3.38 -3.87 -4.91
CA VAL A 28 2.65 -2.62 -4.70
C VAL A 28 2.38 -2.02 -6.07
N THR A 29 1.11 -1.78 -6.39
CA THR A 29 0.71 -1.06 -7.61
C THR A 29 -0.16 0.14 -7.25
N VAL A 30 0.01 1.22 -8.00
CA VAL A 30 -0.64 2.51 -7.72
C VAL A 30 -1.37 2.98 -8.96
N HIS A 31 -2.66 3.26 -8.82
CA HIS A 31 -3.52 3.74 -9.89
C HIS A 31 -4.30 4.96 -9.42
N THR A 32 -4.52 5.92 -10.31
CA THR A 32 -5.49 7.00 -10.07
C THR A 32 -6.75 6.67 -10.83
N GLN A 33 -7.90 6.72 -10.16
CA GLN A 33 -9.21 6.50 -10.77
C GLN A 33 -9.76 7.84 -11.30
N PRO A 34 -9.83 8.07 -12.63
CA PRO A 34 -10.20 9.38 -13.18
C PRO A 34 -11.62 9.83 -12.82
N SER A 35 -12.56 8.88 -12.67
CA SER A 35 -13.97 9.19 -12.37
C SER A 35 -14.22 9.70 -10.96
N SER A 36 -13.35 9.35 -9.99
CA SER A 36 -13.54 9.70 -8.58
C SER A 36 -12.39 10.54 -8.00
N GLY A 37 -11.26 10.63 -8.71
CA GLY A 37 -10.03 11.24 -8.18
C GLY A 37 -9.38 10.44 -7.05
N ALA A 38 -9.85 9.22 -6.79
CA ALA A 38 -9.26 8.35 -5.78
C ALA A 38 -7.94 7.76 -6.26
N THR A 39 -7.01 7.56 -5.33
CA THR A 39 -5.80 6.75 -5.55
C THR A 39 -6.05 5.36 -5.01
N LEU A 40 -5.80 4.35 -5.83
CA LEU A 40 -5.90 2.94 -5.50
C LEU A 40 -4.50 2.38 -5.32
N VAL A 41 -4.23 1.79 -4.16
CA VAL A 41 -2.98 1.07 -3.89
C VAL A 41 -3.32 -0.40 -3.71
N HIS A 42 -2.93 -1.25 -4.65
CA HIS A 42 -3.02 -2.70 -4.47
C HIS A 42 -1.77 -3.23 -3.80
N LEU A 43 -1.97 -4.08 -2.81
CA LEU A 43 -0.94 -4.81 -2.10
C LEU A 43 -1.17 -6.30 -2.33
N VAL A 44 -0.25 -6.99 -3.00
CA VAL A 44 -0.37 -8.43 -3.28
C VAL A 44 0.76 -9.17 -2.58
N ASN A 45 0.44 -10.04 -1.63
CA ASN A 45 1.39 -10.83 -0.88
C ASN A 45 1.70 -12.15 -1.58
N SER A 46 2.91 -12.26 -2.13
CA SER A 46 3.39 -13.46 -2.82
C SER A 46 4.25 -14.37 -1.93
N SER A 47 4.20 -14.24 -0.61
CA SER A 47 5.01 -15.06 0.32
C SER A 47 4.75 -16.56 0.23
N GLY A 48 3.56 -16.97 -0.21
CA GLY A 48 3.20 -18.37 -0.44
C GLY A 48 3.62 -18.91 -1.81
N HIS A 49 4.19 -18.09 -2.69
CA HIS A 49 4.61 -18.49 -4.02
C HIS A 49 6.06 -18.98 -4.01
N GLN A 50 6.27 -20.25 -4.35
CA GLN A 50 7.60 -20.85 -4.52
C GLN A 50 7.68 -21.58 -5.87
N ASP A 51 8.15 -20.88 -6.90
CA ASP A 51 8.28 -21.36 -8.28
C ASP A 51 6.99 -21.97 -8.84
N ARG A 52 6.86 -23.30 -8.76
CA ARG A 52 5.73 -24.08 -9.30
C ARG A 52 4.73 -24.53 -8.23
N SER A 53 5.00 -24.20 -6.97
CA SER A 53 4.16 -24.57 -5.83
C SER A 53 3.47 -23.34 -5.26
N PHE A 54 2.19 -23.50 -4.93
CA PHE A 54 1.38 -22.49 -4.27
C PHE A 54 1.02 -22.96 -2.87
N HIS A 55 1.45 -22.19 -1.88
CA HIS A 55 1.06 -22.34 -0.49
C HIS A 55 0.20 -21.14 -0.06
N PRO A 56 -0.56 -21.26 1.05
CA PRO A 56 -1.20 -20.09 1.65
C PRO A 56 -0.16 -19.00 1.92
N ALA A 57 -0.50 -17.76 1.59
CA ALA A 57 0.35 -16.61 1.89
C ALA A 57 0.53 -16.48 3.41
N GLN A 58 1.77 -16.26 3.84
CA GLN A 58 2.04 -15.92 5.23
C GLN A 58 1.62 -14.46 5.47
N PRO A 59 0.71 -14.18 6.41
CA PRO A 59 0.26 -12.82 6.66
C PRO A 59 1.39 -11.95 7.22
N PHE A 60 1.40 -10.68 6.79
CA PHE A 60 2.25 -9.63 7.36
C PHE A 60 1.44 -8.74 8.29
N PHE A 61 2.08 -8.22 9.34
CA PHE A 61 1.42 -7.46 10.41
C PHE A 61 2.18 -6.17 10.70
N ASP A 62 1.43 -5.15 11.12
CA ASP A 62 1.96 -3.91 11.68
C ASP A 62 3.02 -3.24 10.79
N HIS A 63 2.66 -3.05 9.51
CA HIS A 63 3.48 -2.41 8.50
C HIS A 63 3.01 -0.98 8.21
N THR A 64 3.88 -0.19 7.58
CA THR A 64 3.58 1.19 7.26
C THR A 64 3.69 1.49 5.77
N LEU A 65 2.85 2.41 5.31
CA LEU A 65 2.93 3.00 3.98
C LEU A 65 2.94 4.52 4.13
N THR A 66 3.85 5.20 3.45
CA THR A 66 3.82 6.65 3.25
C THR A 66 3.40 6.91 1.82
N VAL A 67 2.28 7.61 1.64
CA VAL A 67 1.74 7.95 0.33
C VAL A 67 1.96 9.42 0.08
N ARG A 68 2.31 9.81 -1.15
CA ARG A 68 2.44 11.22 -1.56
C ARG A 68 1.53 11.46 -2.76
N LEU A 69 0.46 12.24 -2.57
CA LEU A 69 -0.63 12.37 -3.55
C LEU A 69 -0.65 13.71 -4.31
N GLY A 70 0.22 14.66 -3.96
CA GLY A 70 0.14 16.04 -4.46
C GLY A 70 -1.09 16.83 -3.96
N ARG A 71 -1.87 16.23 -3.05
CA ARG A 71 -3.03 16.75 -2.35
C ARG A 71 -3.13 16.05 -1.00
N SER A 72 -3.81 16.65 -0.02
CA SER A 72 -4.05 15.97 1.25
C SER A 72 -5.07 14.84 1.10
N ALA A 73 -4.77 13.68 1.68
CA ALA A 73 -5.75 12.61 1.87
C ALA A 73 -6.76 12.97 2.98
N THR A 74 -8.03 12.76 2.68
CA THR A 74 -9.17 12.85 3.59
C THR A 74 -9.52 11.50 4.22
N SER A 75 -9.24 10.39 3.53
CA SER A 75 -9.47 9.04 4.05
C SER A 75 -8.61 7.99 3.35
N VAL A 76 -8.29 6.92 4.08
CA VAL A 76 -7.66 5.72 3.55
C VAL A 76 -8.47 4.52 4.01
N ARG A 77 -9.11 3.81 3.08
CA ARG A 77 -9.93 2.64 3.41
C ARG A 77 -9.27 1.35 2.95
N SER A 78 -9.14 0.39 3.86
CA SER A 78 -8.77 -0.98 3.52
C SER A 78 -10.03 -1.74 3.10
N ALA A 79 -10.00 -2.28 1.88
CA ALA A 79 -11.08 -3.13 1.38
C ALA A 79 -11.09 -4.48 2.11
N ALA A 80 -9.91 -5.08 2.36
CA ALA A 80 -9.81 -6.38 3.00
C ALA A 80 -10.25 -6.34 4.47
N LEU A 81 -9.95 -5.25 5.19
CA LEU A 81 -10.34 -5.09 6.59
C LEU A 81 -11.72 -4.43 6.77
N GLY A 82 -12.31 -3.91 5.68
CA GLY A 82 -13.62 -3.27 5.69
C GLY A 82 -13.68 -1.92 6.44
N LYS A 83 -12.54 -1.35 6.85
CA LYS A 83 -12.46 -0.17 7.73
C LYS A 83 -11.51 0.89 7.23
N ASP A 84 -11.71 2.11 7.71
CA ASP A 84 -10.78 3.20 7.51
C ASP A 84 -9.55 3.02 8.40
N LEU A 85 -8.39 3.34 7.83
CA LEU A 85 -7.10 3.32 8.49
C LEU A 85 -6.74 4.74 8.95
N PRO A 86 -6.20 4.90 10.17
CA PRO A 86 -5.73 6.19 10.64
C PRO A 86 -4.67 6.77 9.71
N ILE A 87 -4.74 8.10 9.50
CA ILE A 87 -3.78 8.86 8.72
C ILE A 87 -2.95 9.71 9.66
N GLU A 88 -1.64 9.55 9.61
CA GLU A 88 -0.65 10.42 10.26
C GLU A 88 -0.04 11.32 9.18
N GLN A 89 -0.15 12.64 9.34
CA GLN A 89 0.53 13.58 8.43
C GLN A 89 2.02 13.61 8.78
N VAL A 90 2.88 13.39 7.79
CA VAL A 90 4.34 13.43 7.92
C VAL A 90 4.94 14.34 6.85
N ASP A 91 6.23 14.68 6.99
CA ASP A 91 6.90 15.56 6.04
C ASP A 91 6.85 14.99 4.62
N GLY A 92 6.02 15.64 3.79
CA GLY A 92 5.86 15.33 2.37
C GLY A 92 4.88 14.21 2.05
N GLY A 93 4.06 13.70 2.98
CA GLY A 93 3.04 12.69 2.66
C GLY A 93 2.15 12.25 3.81
N GLU A 94 1.31 11.27 3.52
CA GLU A 94 0.39 10.65 4.47
C GLU A 94 0.88 9.26 4.86
N LYS A 95 1.19 9.07 6.13
CA LYS A 95 1.57 7.78 6.70
C LYS A 95 0.34 7.03 7.18
N VAL A 96 0.27 5.76 6.81
CA VAL A 96 -0.85 4.85 7.08
C VAL A 96 -0.31 3.60 7.74
N HIS A 97 -0.93 3.19 8.84
CA HIS A 97 -0.64 1.92 9.49
C HIS A 97 -1.53 0.81 8.91
N LEU A 98 -0.89 -0.21 8.33
CA LEU A 98 -1.54 -1.42 7.83
C LEU A 98 -1.41 -2.52 8.89
N PRO A 99 -2.48 -2.82 9.65
CA PRO A 99 -2.37 -3.75 10.78
C PRO A 99 -2.21 -5.21 10.32
N ARG A 100 -2.69 -5.54 9.11
CA ARG A 100 -2.61 -6.89 8.57
C ARG A 100 -2.71 -6.87 7.05
N LEU A 101 -1.87 -7.67 6.40
CA LEU A 101 -1.96 -8.02 4.98
C LEU A 101 -1.95 -9.54 4.85
N ASP A 102 -3.08 -10.11 4.42
CA ASP A 102 -3.18 -11.53 4.06
C ASP A 102 -2.70 -11.71 2.61
N LEU A 103 -3.55 -12.16 1.68
CA LEU A 103 -3.19 -12.34 0.27
C LEU A 103 -3.20 -11.03 -0.53
N LEU A 104 -4.23 -10.21 -0.31
CA LEU A 104 -4.50 -9.00 -1.07
C LEU A 104 -5.11 -7.95 -0.14
N ASP A 105 -4.71 -6.70 -0.31
CA ASP A 105 -5.55 -5.56 0.09
C ASP A 105 -5.59 -4.51 -1.02
N LEU A 106 -6.72 -3.81 -1.10
CA LEU A 106 -6.88 -2.60 -1.89
C LEU A 106 -7.10 -1.45 -0.93
N LEU A 107 -6.14 -0.52 -0.90
CA LEU A 107 -6.32 0.74 -0.19
C LEU A 107 -6.92 1.76 -1.14
N VAL A 108 -8.08 2.30 -0.76
CA VAL A 108 -8.75 3.38 -1.48
C VAL A 108 -8.48 4.68 -0.74
N ILE A 109 -7.74 5.58 -1.39
CA ILE A 109 -7.30 6.84 -0.81
C ILE A 109 -8.07 7.98 -1.49
N ARG A 110 -8.76 8.78 -0.68
CA ARG A 110 -9.51 9.95 -1.12
C ARG A 110 -9.02 11.20 -0.48
#